data_AF-A0A4P9Z564-F1
#
_entry.id   AF-A0A4P9Z564-F1
#
_cell.length_a   1.000
_cell.length_b   1.000
_cell.length_c   1.000
_cell.angle_alpha   90.00
_cell.angle_beta   90.00
_cell.angle_gamma   90.00
#
_symmetry.space_group_name_H-M   'P 1'
#
loop_
_entity.id
_entity.type
_entity.pdbx_description
1 polymer ?
#
loop_
_entity_poly.entity_id
_entity_poly.type
_entity_poly.pdbx_seq_one_letter_code
_entity_poly.pdbx_strand_id
1 'polypeptide(L)'
;MAENDHTESGGQRGATSGGDAVIDSIIEHFGVEAGIGAESARDAAHTTPSPLAQLTQAWINERATPELLPYERQLMATLEEQLVAQVNKVDRWRDQAMEQHALEMTLYQTEVERVRFVLRSYLRTRLHKVGSIYGSILACSDMEGMRAGGRLAYCGARAL
;
A
#
# COMPACT_ATOMS: atom_id res chain seq x y z
N MET A 1 -34.93 -35.73 39.80
CA MET A 1 -33.63 -35.53 40.49
C MET A 1 -32.87 -36.82 40.30
N ALA A 2 -31.77 -36.93 39.56
CA ALA A 2 -30.97 -35.99 38.77
C ALA A 2 -30.45 -36.83 37.58
N GLU A 3 -30.61 -36.36 36.34
CA GLU A 3 -29.52 -35.85 35.50
C GLU A 3 -28.28 -36.74 35.50
N ASN A 4 -28.06 -37.45 34.38
CA ASN A 4 -26.72 -37.87 34.01
C ASN A 4 -26.55 -37.92 32.48
N ASP A 5 -25.72 -36.98 32.05
CA ASP A 5 -24.85 -36.85 30.89
C ASP A 5 -25.29 -37.33 29.50
N HIS A 6 -25.49 -36.31 28.66
CA HIS A 6 -25.35 -36.37 27.22
C HIS A 6 -23.91 -36.77 26.86
N THR A 7 -23.77 -37.94 26.24
CA THR A 7 -22.57 -38.31 25.50
C THR A 7 -22.27 -37.24 24.44
N GLU A 8 -21.15 -36.55 24.62
CA GLU A 8 -20.56 -35.61 23.67
C GLU A 8 -20.50 -36.23 22.27
N SER A 9 -21.32 -35.68 21.37
CA SER A 9 -21.09 -35.81 19.94
C SER A 9 -19.80 -35.05 19.63
N GLY A 10 -18.71 -35.80 19.48
CA GLY A 10 -17.46 -35.30 18.93
C GLY A 10 -17.72 -34.70 17.56
N GLY A 11 -17.92 -33.38 17.53
CA GLY A 11 -17.90 -32.60 16.31
C GLY A 11 -16.50 -32.65 15.73
N GLN A 12 -16.25 -33.62 14.85
CA GLN A 12 -15.14 -33.59 13.92
C GLN A 12 -15.24 -32.26 13.17
N ARG A 13 -14.50 -31.25 13.63
CA ARG A 13 -14.29 -30.01 12.88
C ARG A 13 -13.60 -30.44 11.60
N GLY A 14 -14.35 -30.41 10.50
CA GLY A 14 -13.83 -30.69 9.18
C GLY A 14 -12.64 -29.78 8.94
N ALA A 15 -11.48 -30.39 8.66
CA ALA A 15 -10.33 -29.69 8.13
C ALA A 15 -10.76 -29.07 6.78
N THR A 16 -10.93 -27.74 6.74
CA THR A 16 -11.13 -27.00 5.50
C THR A 16 -9.82 -27.03 4.73
N SER A 17 -9.71 -28.04 3.86
CA SER A 17 -8.52 -28.31 3.06
C SER A 17 -8.33 -27.23 1.99
N GLY A 18 -7.19 -26.55 2.02
CA GLY A 18 -6.62 -25.81 0.89
C GLY A 18 -7.06 -24.36 0.74
N GLY A 19 -8.36 -24.08 0.77
CA GLY A 19 -8.89 -22.73 0.49
C GLY A 19 -8.51 -21.66 1.52
N ASP A 20 -8.60 -21.98 2.80
CA ASP A 20 -8.28 -21.04 3.90
C ASP A 20 -6.78 -20.70 3.92
N ALA A 21 -5.90 -21.64 3.58
CA ALA A 21 -4.45 -21.42 3.53
C ALA A 21 -4.00 -20.48 2.41
N VAL A 22 -4.75 -20.43 1.30
CA VAL A 22 -4.45 -19.51 0.20
C VAL A 22 -4.83 -18.08 0.58
N ILE A 23 -6.00 -17.91 1.19
CA ILE A 23 -6.45 -16.62 1.70
C ILE A 23 -5.49 -16.13 2.79
N ASP A 24 -5.09 -17.00 3.72
CA ASP A 24 -4.06 -16.67 4.72
C ASP A 24 -2.72 -16.31 4.07
N SER A 25 -2.26 -17.01 3.02
CA SER A 25 -1.02 -16.64 2.31
C SER A 25 -1.12 -15.27 1.63
N ILE A 26 -2.30 -14.85 1.18
CA ILE A 26 -2.51 -13.53 0.58
C ILE A 26 -2.56 -12.45 1.67
N ILE A 27 -3.24 -12.73 2.78
CA ILE A 27 -3.35 -11.84 3.94
C ILE A 27 -1.98 -11.64 4.60
N GLU A 28 -1.20 -12.70 4.80
CA GLU A 28 0.14 -12.63 5.40
C GLU A 28 1.14 -11.89 4.51
N HIS A 29 1.11 -12.08 3.18
CA HIS A 29 2.08 -11.42 2.29
C HIS A 29 1.75 -9.96 1.96
N PHE A 30 0.46 -9.60 1.91
CA PHE A 30 0.04 -8.25 1.48
C PHE A 30 -0.58 -7.42 2.61
N GLY A 31 -0.89 -8.02 3.76
CA GLY A 31 -1.38 -7.35 4.96
C GLY A 31 -2.65 -6.54 4.70
N VAL A 32 -3.68 -7.22 4.22
CA VAL A 32 -5.04 -6.69 4.20
C VAL A 32 -5.63 -6.98 5.57
N GLU A 33 -5.41 -6.08 6.53
CA GLU A 33 -6.18 -6.07 7.78
C GLU A 33 -7.65 -5.81 7.38
N ALA A 34 -8.48 -6.84 7.52
CA ALA A 34 -9.92 -6.75 7.31
C ALA A 34 -10.51 -5.83 8.38
N GLY A 35 -10.51 -4.53 8.10
CA GLY A 35 -11.22 -3.52 8.88
C GLY A 35 -12.73 -3.62 8.66
N ILE A 36 -13.36 -4.65 9.22
CA ILE A 36 -14.80 -4.69 9.50
C ILE A 36 -14.92 -5.03 10.99
N GLY A 37 -15.18 -3.99 11.79
CA GLY A 37 -14.87 -3.96 13.22
C GLY A 37 -15.71 -4.85 14.14
N ALA A 38 -15.11 -5.17 15.29
CA ALA A 38 -15.75 -5.28 16.58
C ALA A 38 -14.69 -5.14 17.69
N GLU A 39 -15.05 -4.43 18.74
CA GLU A 39 -14.27 -4.11 19.94
C GLU A 39 -13.60 -5.31 20.65
N SER A 40 -12.31 -5.19 21.00
CA SER A 40 -11.81 -5.68 22.29
C SER A 40 -10.45 -5.07 22.64
N ALA A 41 -10.42 -4.30 23.72
CA ALA A 41 -9.29 -3.48 24.16
C ALA A 41 -8.21 -4.28 24.94
N ARG A 42 -7.78 -5.47 24.48
CA ARG A 42 -6.77 -6.26 25.23
C ARG A 42 -5.63 -6.93 24.48
N ASP A 43 -5.59 -6.95 23.16
CA ASP A 43 -4.42 -7.48 22.43
C ASP A 43 -3.84 -6.43 21.49
N ALA A 44 -3.10 -5.47 22.06
CA ALA A 44 -2.13 -4.67 21.31
C ALA A 44 -0.90 -5.55 21.00
N ALA A 45 -1.10 -6.65 20.28
CA ALA A 45 -0.01 -7.24 19.52
C ALA A 45 0.51 -6.13 18.60
N HIS A 46 1.81 -5.90 18.63
CA HIS A 46 2.49 -4.92 17.79
C HIS A 46 2.40 -5.37 16.33
N THR A 47 1.23 -5.24 15.71
CA THR A 47 1.04 -5.46 14.29
C THR A 47 1.75 -4.32 13.60
N THR A 48 3.03 -4.54 13.27
CA THR A 48 3.77 -3.64 12.39
C THR A 48 2.94 -3.51 11.10
N PRO A 49 2.51 -2.29 10.73
CA PRO A 49 1.65 -2.12 9.58
C PRO A 49 2.35 -2.69 8.35
N SER A 50 1.60 -3.39 7.49
CA SER A 50 2.16 -3.97 6.28
C SER A 50 2.84 -2.88 5.44
N PRO A 51 3.93 -3.20 4.70
CA PRO A 51 4.60 -2.21 3.86
C PRO A 51 3.63 -1.53 2.87
N LEU A 52 2.63 -2.27 2.38
CA LEU A 52 1.59 -1.73 1.52
C LEU A 52 0.66 -0.74 2.26
N ALA A 53 0.28 -1.03 3.50
CA ALA A 53 -0.52 -0.13 4.32
C ALA A 53 0.25 1.16 4.62
N GLN A 54 1.54 1.06 4.94
CA GLN A 54 2.43 2.21 5.13
C GLN A 54 2.51 3.06 3.86
N LEU A 55 2.71 2.45 2.69
CA LEU A 55 2.73 3.19 1.42
C LEU A 55 1.39 3.85 1.12
N THR A 56 0.29 3.17 1.40
CA THR A 56 -1.06 3.72 1.18
C THR A 56 -1.29 4.95 2.04
N GLN A 57 -0.87 4.91 3.31
CA GLN A 57 -0.91 6.09 4.19
C GLN A 57 0.00 7.21 3.69
N ALA A 58 1.25 6.91 3.34
CA ALA A 58 2.17 7.88 2.75
C ALA A 58 1.58 8.51 1.47
N TRP A 59 0.89 7.74 0.65
CA TRP A 59 0.22 8.22 -0.56
C TRP A 59 -0.99 9.12 -0.29
N ILE A 60 -1.82 8.77 0.69
CA ILE A 60 -2.92 9.63 1.13
C ILE A 60 -2.36 10.96 1.64
N ASN A 61 -1.35 10.91 2.51
CA ASN A 61 -0.70 12.09 3.07
C ASN A 61 -0.08 12.97 1.97
N GLU A 62 0.62 12.35 1.02
CA GLU A 62 1.20 13.06 -0.12
C GLU A 62 0.12 13.75 -0.97
N ARG A 63 -1.09 13.20 -1.10
CA ARG A 63 -2.18 13.87 -1.82
C ARG A 63 -2.87 14.97 -1.01
N ALA A 64 -2.91 14.82 0.31
CA ALA A 64 -3.58 15.75 1.22
C ALA A 64 -2.78 17.03 1.47
N THR A 65 -1.46 16.97 1.35
CA THR A 65 -0.59 18.11 1.63
C THR A 65 -0.09 18.76 0.34
N PRO A 66 -0.06 20.10 0.22
CA PRO A 66 0.50 20.78 -0.96
C PRO A 66 2.04 20.73 -1.00
N GLU A 67 2.69 20.62 0.15
CA GLU A 67 4.15 20.53 0.26
C GLU A 67 4.66 19.12 -0.06
N LEU A 68 5.94 19.00 -0.45
CA LEU A 68 6.56 17.72 -0.75
C LEU A 68 7.03 17.03 0.54
N LEU A 69 6.46 15.88 0.87
CA LEU A 69 6.83 15.13 2.07
C LEU A 69 8.21 14.43 1.90
N PRO A 70 8.88 14.03 2.99
CA PRO A 70 10.11 13.24 2.94
C PRO A 70 9.94 11.94 2.15
N TYR A 71 10.96 11.57 1.36
CA TYR A 71 10.92 10.33 0.59
C TYR A 71 11.35 9.12 1.43
N GLU A 72 10.43 8.17 1.60
CA GLU A 72 10.68 6.92 2.31
C GLU A 72 11.40 5.89 1.41
N ARG A 73 12.70 6.09 1.21
CA ARG A 73 13.55 5.22 0.35
C ARG A 73 13.52 3.75 0.77
N GLN A 74 13.60 3.48 2.07
CA GLN A 74 13.67 2.12 2.60
C GLN A 74 12.36 1.36 2.36
N LEU A 75 11.22 1.99 2.66
CA LEU A 75 9.91 1.40 2.42
C LEU A 75 9.71 1.05 0.93
N MET A 76 10.12 1.96 0.05
CA MET A 76 10.03 1.75 -1.39
C MET A 76 10.90 0.60 -1.87
N ALA A 77 12.15 0.52 -1.42
CA ALA A 77 13.04 -0.57 -1.77
C ALA A 77 12.47 -1.94 -1.33
N THR A 78 11.95 -2.02 -0.11
CA THR A 78 11.30 -3.24 0.41
C THR A 78 10.09 -3.63 -0.44
N LEU A 79 9.24 -2.67 -0.83
CA LEU A 79 8.05 -2.94 -1.64
C LEU A 79 8.40 -3.37 -3.07
N GLU A 80 9.44 -2.79 -3.66
CA GLU A 80 9.94 -3.19 -4.97
C GLU A 80 10.48 -4.63 -4.94
N GLU A 81 11.25 -4.99 -3.91
CA GLU A 81 11.76 -6.35 -3.72
C GLU A 81 10.62 -7.36 -3.53
N GLN A 82 9.65 -7.05 -2.67
CA GLN A 82 8.46 -7.88 -2.46
C GLN A 82 7.66 -8.06 -3.75
N LEU A 83 7.49 -6.98 -4.53
CA LEU A 83 6.77 -7.05 -5.82
C LEU A 83 7.49 -7.96 -6.82
N VAL A 84 8.82 -7.86 -6.92
CA VAL A 84 9.62 -8.72 -7.79
C VAL A 84 9.52 -10.19 -7.35
N ALA A 85 9.59 -10.47 -6.05
CA ALA A 85 9.42 -11.81 -5.51
C ALA A 85 8.04 -12.41 -5.88
N GLN A 86 6.98 -11.60 -5.78
CA GLN A 86 5.61 -12.02 -6.11
C GLN A 86 5.43 -12.31 -7.60
N VAL A 87 5.97 -11.47 -8.47
CA VAL A 87 5.94 -11.70 -9.93
C VAL A 87 6.64 -13.01 -10.28
N ASN A 88 7.83 -13.24 -9.73
CA ASN A 88 8.58 -14.48 -9.94
C ASN A 88 7.86 -15.74 -9.41
N LYS A 89 6.98 -15.59 -8.42
CA LYS A 89 6.15 -16.69 -7.89
C LYS A 89 4.98 -16.99 -8.83
N VAL A 90 4.29 -15.94 -9.30
CA VAL A 90 3.21 -16.02 -10.30
C VAL A 90 3.72 -16.67 -11.60
N ASP A 91 4.90 -16.27 -12.07
CA ASP A 91 5.47 -16.83 -13.31
C ASP A 91 5.83 -18.32 -13.15
N ARG A 92 6.39 -18.73 -12.00
CA ARG A 92 6.67 -20.15 -11.71
C ARG A 92 5.41 -21.01 -11.69
N TRP A 93 4.34 -20.52 -11.09
CA TRP A 93 3.07 -21.24 -11.09
C TRP A 93 2.45 -21.32 -12.48
N ARG A 94 2.67 -20.31 -13.33
CA ARG A 94 2.21 -20.32 -14.72
C ARG A 94 2.95 -21.41 -15.51
N ASP A 95 4.26 -21.52 -15.33
CA ASP A 95 5.10 -22.53 -15.98
C ASP A 95 4.74 -23.97 -15.57
N GLN A 96 4.22 -24.14 -14.35
CA GLN A 96 3.77 -25.44 -13.83
C GLN A 96 2.38 -25.87 -14.33
N ALA A 97 1.69 -25.03 -15.13
CA ALA A 97 0.40 -25.31 -15.79
C ALA A 97 -0.65 -25.97 -14.87
N MET A 98 -0.70 -25.59 -13.59
CA MET A 98 -1.68 -26.15 -12.66
C MET A 98 -3.04 -25.48 -12.89
N GLU A 99 -3.88 -26.08 -13.74
CA GLU A 99 -5.27 -25.62 -13.97
C GLU A 99 -6.08 -25.55 -12.66
N GLN A 100 -5.72 -26.34 -11.66
CA GLN A 100 -6.33 -26.34 -10.32
C GLN A 100 -6.18 -25.00 -9.57
N HIS A 101 -5.22 -24.16 -9.95
CA HIS A 101 -4.96 -22.87 -9.30
C HIS A 101 -5.26 -21.66 -10.20
N ALA A 102 -6.08 -21.81 -11.24
CA ALA A 102 -6.38 -20.72 -12.18
C ALA A 102 -7.01 -19.49 -11.52
N LEU A 103 -7.90 -19.67 -10.54
CA LEU A 103 -8.50 -18.56 -9.79
C LEU A 103 -7.48 -17.88 -8.87
N GLU A 104 -6.64 -18.66 -8.19
CA GLU A 104 -5.59 -18.14 -7.32
C GLU A 104 -4.60 -17.31 -8.13
N MET A 105 -4.14 -17.85 -9.26
CA MET A 105 -3.27 -17.16 -10.22
C MET A 105 -3.83 -15.80 -10.64
N THR A 106 -5.13 -15.76 -10.97
CA THR A 106 -5.82 -14.53 -11.35
C THR A 106 -5.83 -13.53 -10.20
N LEU A 107 -6.10 -13.99 -8.98
CA LEU A 107 -6.10 -13.15 -7.79
C LEU A 107 -4.71 -12.56 -7.54
N TYR A 108 -3.66 -13.37 -7.54
CA TYR A 108 -2.28 -12.89 -7.35
C TYR A 108 -1.87 -11.89 -8.44
N GLN A 109 -2.26 -12.10 -9.69
CA GLN A 109 -2.00 -11.14 -10.77
C GLN A 109 -2.71 -9.80 -10.52
N THR A 110 -3.99 -9.84 -10.15
CA THR A 110 -4.75 -8.61 -9.86
C THR A 110 -4.17 -7.85 -8.67
N GLU A 111 -3.65 -8.56 -7.67
CA GLU A 111 -3.01 -7.96 -6.50
C GLU A 111 -1.66 -7.30 -6.84
N VAL A 112 -0.83 -7.96 -7.64
CA VAL A 112 0.41 -7.36 -8.17
C VAL A 112 0.10 -6.07 -8.93
N GLU A 113 -0.97 -6.05 -9.72
CA GLU A 113 -1.41 -4.86 -10.45
C GLU A 113 -1.90 -3.74 -9.54
N ARG A 114 -2.65 -4.08 -8.48
CA ARG A 114 -3.10 -3.13 -7.46
C ARG A 114 -1.91 -2.46 -6.77
N VAL A 115 -0.91 -3.22 -6.34
CA VAL A 115 0.30 -2.67 -5.70
C VAL A 115 1.08 -1.78 -6.66
N ARG A 116 1.26 -2.22 -7.92
CA ARG A 116 1.89 -1.39 -8.98
C ARG A 116 1.14 -0.09 -9.21
N PHE A 117 -0.19 -0.11 -9.18
CA PHE A 117 -0.99 1.09 -9.32
C PHE A 117 -0.73 2.08 -8.20
N VAL A 118 -0.73 1.65 -6.93
CA VAL A 118 -0.45 2.52 -5.77
C VAL A 118 0.95 3.11 -5.86
N LEU A 119 1.97 2.30 -6.15
CA LEU A 119 3.36 2.75 -6.33
C LEU A 119 3.48 3.83 -7.41
N ARG A 120 2.93 3.56 -8.61
CA ARG A 120 2.97 4.52 -9.73
C ARG A 120 2.21 5.80 -9.40
N SER A 121 1.04 5.67 -8.76
CA SER A 121 0.22 6.81 -8.36
C SER A 121 0.98 7.71 -7.39
N TYR A 122 1.61 7.14 -6.36
CA TYR A 122 2.45 7.87 -5.42
C TYR A 122 3.59 8.63 -6.08
N LEU A 123 4.38 7.96 -6.93
CA LEU A 123 5.51 8.58 -7.62
C LEU A 123 5.06 9.70 -8.57
N ARG A 124 3.95 9.52 -9.29
CA ARG A 124 3.39 10.55 -10.16
C ARG A 124 2.96 11.79 -9.39
N THR A 125 2.28 11.62 -8.24
CA THR A 125 1.90 12.75 -7.38
C THR A 125 3.14 13.53 -6.92
N ARG A 126 4.21 12.84 -6.50
CA ARG A 126 5.45 13.51 -6.09
C ARG A 126 6.15 14.22 -7.22
N LEU A 127 6.28 13.59 -8.38
CA LEU A 127 6.88 14.22 -9.57
C LEU A 127 6.12 15.48 -9.98
N HIS A 128 4.79 15.46 -9.89
CA HIS A 128 3.97 16.64 -10.17
C HIS A 128 4.28 17.80 -9.21
N LYS A 129 4.36 17.53 -7.90
CA LYS A 129 4.73 18.54 -6.91
C LYS A 129 6.13 19.08 -7.11
N VAL A 130 7.09 18.19 -7.35
CA VAL A 130 8.48 18.55 -7.64
C VAL A 130 8.53 19.49 -8.86
N GLY A 131 7.83 19.15 -9.94
CA GLY A 131 7.71 20.01 -11.13
C GLY A 131 7.08 21.37 -10.83
N SER A 132 6.03 21.41 -10.00
CA SER A 132 5.38 22.65 -9.59
C SER A 132 6.31 23.54 -8.74
N ILE A 133 7.07 22.96 -7.81
CA ILE A 133 8.05 23.66 -6.97
C ILE A 133 9.19 24.22 -7.82
N TYR A 134 9.74 23.43 -8.76
CA TYR A 134 10.76 23.95 -9.67
C TYR A 134 10.22 25.09 -10.54
N GLY A 135 8.98 24.96 -11.04
CA GLY A 135 8.33 26.02 -11.79
C GLY A 135 8.18 27.32 -10.99
N SER A 136 7.80 27.24 -9.71
CA SER A 136 7.67 28.42 -8.86
C SER A 136 9.02 29.05 -8.51
N ILE A 137 10.06 28.24 -8.27
CA ILE A 137 11.42 28.73 -8.02
C ILE A 137 11.98 29.45 -9.25
N LEU A 138 11.85 28.87 -10.44
CA LEU A 138 12.33 29.49 -11.68
C LEU A 138 11.57 30.80 -11.97
N ALA A 139 10.24 30.80 -11.82
CA ALA A 139 9.46 32.02 -11.97
C ALA A 139 9.86 33.12 -10.97
N CYS A 140 10.24 32.75 -9.74
CA CYS A 140 10.76 33.69 -8.75
C CYS A 140 12.17 34.20 -9.12
N SER A 141 13.04 33.33 -9.62
CA SER A 141 14.42 33.64 -10.04
C SER A 141 14.47 34.60 -11.23
N ASP A 142 13.60 34.38 -12.22
CA ASP A 142 13.47 35.26 -13.39
C ASP A 142 12.98 36.66 -12.99
N MET A 143 12.06 36.73 -12.00
CA MET A 143 11.61 37.98 -11.42
C MET A 143 12.71 38.70 -10.62
N GLU A 144 13.67 38.00 -10.02
CA GLU A 144 14.84 38.60 -9.37
C GLU A 144 15.82 39.22 -10.37
N GLY A 145 16.02 38.59 -11.53
CA GLY A 145 16.73 39.20 -12.67
C GLY A 145 16.02 40.48 -13.17
N MET A 146 14.68 40.48 -13.17
CA MET A 146 13.88 41.66 -13.48
C MET A 146 13.92 42.74 -12.38
N ARG A 147 14.03 42.35 -11.10
CA ARG A 147 14.22 43.27 -9.95
C ARG A 147 15.55 44.02 -10.01
N ALA A 148 16.63 43.36 -10.43
CA ALA A 148 17.93 44.01 -10.64
C ALA A 148 17.91 45.07 -11.76
N GLY A 149 16.92 45.01 -12.67
CA GLY A 149 16.71 45.96 -13.77
C GLY A 149 15.72 47.11 -13.49
N GLY A 150 15.25 47.26 -12.24
CA GLY A 150 14.42 48.39 -11.83
C GLY A 150 13.00 48.41 -12.43
N ARG A 151 12.07 47.70 -11.80
CA ARG A 151 10.63 48.02 -11.76
C ARG A 151 9.93 47.11 -10.73
N LEU A 152 9.44 47.70 -9.64
CA LEU A 152 8.66 47.03 -8.59
C LEU A 152 7.22 46.83 -9.06
N ALA A 153 6.77 45.59 -9.24
CA ALA A 153 5.35 45.27 -9.29
C ALA A 153 5.09 43.88 -8.69
N TYR A 154 4.63 43.90 -7.43
CA TYR A 154 3.66 42.99 -6.83
C TYR A 154 3.80 41.47 -7.09
N CYS A 155 4.54 40.77 -6.23
CA CYS A 155 4.27 39.36 -5.92
C CYS A 155 4.33 39.16 -4.40
N GLY A 156 3.42 39.84 -3.71
CA GLY A 156 3.04 39.50 -2.35
C GLY A 156 1.71 38.78 -2.41
N ALA A 157 1.73 37.46 -2.58
CA ALA A 157 0.63 36.60 -2.16
C ALA A 157 1.06 35.13 -2.22
N ARG A 158 1.21 34.55 -1.02
CA ARG A 158 1.12 33.12 -0.72
C ARG A 158 2.41 32.30 -0.79
N ALA A 159 3.35 32.67 0.07
CA ALA A 159 4.24 31.71 0.72
C ALA A 159 3.98 31.82 2.23
N LEU A 160 2.99 31.07 2.72
CA LEU A 160 2.77 30.55 4.07
C LEU A 160 1.40 29.85 4.08
#